data_AF-A0A939YS10-F1
#
_entry.id   AF-A0A939YS10-F1
#
_cell.length_a   1.000
_cell.length_b   1.000
_cell.length_c   1.000
_cell.angle_alpha   90.00
_cell.angle_beta   90.00
_cell.angle_gamma   90.00
#
_symmetry.space_group_name_H-M   'P 1'
#
loop_
_entity.id
_entity.type
_entity.pdbx_description
1 polymer ?
#
loop_
_entity_poly.entity_id
_entity_poly.type
_entity_poly.pdbx_seq_one_letter_code
_entity_poly.pdbx_strand_id
1 'polypeptide(L)'
;METITLRPITDENREAVLALSVREDQPFVAPNDVSLRQADEANAEEPGCARPFAIYADEKLVGFCMFAFNPEEEDEDDRYWLWRFMIDKNEQGKGYGQAALNEIIKYFKDNGADRLYLSTEPENELGLHVYHKAGFRETGIISDDEAVMMRMLKGPNKLIKDFYGINVDKPLHIKGKTGYGVNVAVYDSDGDFMTYCSGSGRYGQDFPVNPNMLFQAGSVSKPMFALTLLRYADKGRIDLDADISGVVPEFVKKGPVTFAALLSHTAGYNVHGFPGYPAKHAELSLEDVLEGRGNTPKVRRIKPYGEQYMYSGGGITLAELAFTRITGTTLREAFRKEVAEPLGLERTGFFQPLDGELVENAAFGGRFGCKEDPEHGYHYYPEHAAAGLWTTPTELVKIGLALSKSYRRGGFLKKKTARRMLTPVMDNYGLCVRFFDEDAVGHSGWNEGFLTNWVFSLKKAVCVAAMYNNATNASCKALADLTEEVFKNAKE
;
A
#
# COMPACT_ATOMS: atom_id res chain seq x y z
N MET A 1 -16.64 -28.11 18.66
CA MET A 1 -16.28 -26.91 19.44
C MET A 1 -17.53 -26.46 20.15
N GLU A 2 -17.40 -26.04 21.40
CA GLU A 2 -18.49 -25.45 22.18
C GLU A 2 -18.94 -24.14 21.53
N THR A 3 -20.23 -23.84 21.60
CA THR A 3 -20.84 -22.68 20.94
C THR A 3 -20.77 -21.48 21.87
N ILE A 4 -20.20 -20.37 21.41
CA ILE A 4 -20.22 -19.13 22.22
C ILE A 4 -21.54 -18.39 22.00
N THR A 5 -22.16 -17.95 23.10
CA THR A 5 -23.35 -17.07 23.07
C THR A 5 -23.17 -15.88 23.99
N LEU A 6 -23.72 -14.73 23.59
CA LEU A 6 -23.82 -13.52 24.41
C LEU A 6 -25.22 -13.47 25.01
N ARG A 7 -25.33 -13.47 26.33
CA ARG A 7 -26.60 -13.45 27.05
C ARG A 7 -26.72 -12.16 27.88
N PRO A 8 -27.85 -11.43 27.85
CA PRO A 8 -28.03 -10.24 28.68
C PRO A 8 -27.82 -10.55 30.17
N ILE A 9 -27.38 -9.56 30.93
CA ILE A 9 -27.30 -9.66 32.38
C ILE A 9 -28.72 -9.55 32.97
N THR A 10 -29.10 -10.52 33.80
CA THR A 10 -30.38 -10.59 34.50
C THR A 10 -30.12 -10.90 35.97
N ASP A 11 -31.13 -10.74 36.84
CA ASP A 11 -31.01 -11.10 38.26
C ASP A 11 -30.54 -12.55 38.47
N GLU A 12 -30.87 -13.45 37.55
CA GLU A 12 -30.50 -14.87 37.59
C GLU A 12 -29.01 -15.14 37.38
N ASN A 13 -28.32 -14.33 36.57
CA ASN A 13 -26.90 -14.53 36.24
C ASN A 13 -25.95 -13.46 36.81
N ARG A 14 -26.50 -12.39 37.41
CA ARG A 14 -25.73 -11.24 37.90
C ARG A 14 -24.69 -11.62 38.95
N GLU A 15 -25.07 -12.39 39.97
CA GLU A 15 -24.13 -12.81 41.03
C GLU A 15 -22.96 -13.63 40.46
N ALA A 16 -23.24 -14.53 39.52
CA ALA A 16 -22.22 -15.35 38.88
C ALA A 16 -21.26 -14.51 38.03
N VAL A 17 -21.77 -13.50 37.32
CA VAL A 17 -20.95 -12.57 36.53
C VAL A 17 -20.07 -11.70 37.41
N LEU A 18 -20.59 -11.23 38.55
CA LEU A 18 -19.81 -10.47 39.53
C LEU A 18 -18.66 -11.29 40.14
N ALA A 19 -18.79 -12.62 40.18
CA ALA A 19 -17.76 -13.50 40.70
C ALA A 19 -16.62 -13.82 39.72
N LEU A 20 -16.78 -13.49 38.42
CA LEU A 20 -15.73 -13.72 37.42
C LEU A 20 -14.52 -12.82 37.69
N SER A 21 -13.32 -13.35 37.47
CA SER A 21 -12.08 -12.60 37.64
C SER A 21 -11.01 -13.00 36.64
N VAL A 22 -10.18 -12.05 36.23
CA VAL A 22 -8.98 -12.32 35.44
C VAL A 22 -7.83 -12.83 36.34
N ARG A 23 -6.72 -13.27 35.73
CA ARG A 23 -5.51 -13.64 36.48
C ARG A 23 -4.90 -12.39 37.13
N GLU A 24 -4.24 -12.54 38.26
CA GLU A 24 -3.69 -11.40 39.03
C GLU A 24 -2.63 -10.59 38.27
N ASP A 25 -1.99 -11.18 37.26
CA ASP A 25 -1.01 -10.53 36.37
C ASP A 25 -1.65 -9.73 35.21
N GLN A 26 -2.98 -9.57 35.20
CA GLN A 26 -3.73 -8.79 34.21
C GLN A 26 -4.39 -7.57 34.88
N PRO A 27 -3.60 -6.55 35.31
CA PRO A 27 -4.12 -5.42 36.09
C PRO A 27 -5.01 -4.48 35.26
N PHE A 28 -5.03 -4.63 33.93
CA PHE A 28 -5.67 -3.71 32.99
C PHE A 28 -7.18 -3.93 32.82
N VAL A 29 -7.76 -4.95 33.47
CA VAL A 29 -9.18 -5.29 33.33
C VAL A 29 -9.94 -4.90 34.60
N ALA A 30 -10.85 -3.93 34.47
CA ALA A 30 -11.69 -3.50 35.58
C ALA A 30 -12.60 -4.64 36.10
N PRO A 31 -12.85 -4.71 37.42
CA PRO A 31 -13.83 -5.62 37.99
C PRO A 31 -15.24 -5.45 37.39
N ASN A 32 -16.01 -6.55 37.36
CA ASN A 32 -17.35 -6.54 36.74
C ASN A 32 -18.37 -5.71 37.55
N ASP A 33 -18.19 -5.53 38.87
CA ASP A 33 -19.07 -4.67 39.68
C ASP A 33 -18.92 -3.19 39.30
N VAL A 34 -17.67 -2.76 39.05
CA VAL A 34 -17.37 -1.41 38.55
C VAL A 34 -17.94 -1.24 37.15
N SER A 35 -17.74 -2.22 36.27
CA SER A 35 -18.25 -2.16 34.89
C SER A 35 -19.78 -2.06 34.84
N LEU A 36 -20.50 -2.85 35.65
CA LEU A 36 -21.96 -2.78 35.71
C LEU A 36 -22.46 -1.46 36.29
N ARG A 37 -21.79 -0.91 37.31
CA ARG A 37 -22.14 0.42 37.86
C ARG A 37 -21.96 1.53 36.81
N GLN A 38 -20.86 1.50 36.06
CA GLN A 38 -20.61 2.43 34.96
C GLN A 38 -21.66 2.31 33.86
N ALA A 39 -22.14 1.09 33.57
CA ALA A 39 -23.24 0.90 32.63
C ALA A 39 -24.55 1.52 33.14
N ASP A 40 -24.87 1.35 34.43
CA ASP A 40 -26.07 1.95 35.03
C ASP A 40 -26.01 3.49 35.01
N GLU A 41 -24.84 4.07 35.31
CA GLU A 41 -24.59 5.51 35.26
C GLU A 41 -24.73 6.05 33.82
N ALA A 42 -24.07 5.44 32.85
CA ALA A 42 -24.15 5.84 31.45
C ALA A 42 -25.59 5.74 30.90
N ASN A 43 -26.31 4.67 31.23
CA ASN A 43 -27.69 4.48 30.81
C ASN A 43 -28.70 5.42 31.52
N ALA A 44 -28.34 5.98 32.67
CA ALA A 44 -29.15 7.00 33.34
C ALA A 44 -29.07 8.36 32.63
N GLU A 45 -27.92 8.65 32.00
CA GLU A 45 -27.71 9.85 31.17
C GLU A 45 -28.28 9.64 29.77
N GLU A 46 -27.97 8.50 29.15
CA GLU A 46 -28.40 8.15 27.81
C GLU A 46 -28.91 6.69 27.74
N PRO A 47 -30.23 6.48 27.77
CA PRO A 47 -30.80 5.14 27.86
C PRO A 47 -30.38 4.20 26.73
N GLY A 48 -29.71 3.11 27.08
CA GLY A 48 -29.33 2.03 26.17
C GLY A 48 -27.97 2.18 25.50
N CYS A 49 -27.21 3.21 25.86
CA CYS A 49 -25.85 3.47 25.37
C CYS A 49 -24.83 2.44 25.90
N ALA A 50 -25.06 1.85 27.07
CA ALA A 50 -24.17 0.84 27.65
C ALA A 50 -24.86 -0.52 27.74
N ARG A 51 -24.29 -1.55 27.11
CA ARG A 51 -24.92 -2.90 27.00
C ARG A 51 -23.99 -4.00 27.52
N PRO A 52 -24.20 -4.48 28.76
CA PRO A 52 -23.44 -5.59 29.33
C PRO A 52 -24.00 -6.96 28.92
N PHE A 53 -23.11 -7.93 28.70
CA PHE A 53 -23.42 -9.31 28.37
C PHE A 53 -22.53 -10.30 29.13
N ALA A 54 -23.12 -11.42 29.50
CA ALA A 54 -22.42 -12.61 29.94
C ALA A 54 -22.03 -13.48 28.74
N ILE A 55 -20.80 -14.00 28.73
CA ILE A 55 -20.28 -14.86 27.67
C ILE A 55 -20.39 -16.31 28.13
N TYR A 56 -21.14 -17.11 27.38
CA TYR A 56 -21.33 -18.54 27.66
C TYR A 56 -20.68 -19.40 26.59
N ALA A 57 -19.99 -20.47 27.00
CA ALA A 57 -19.63 -21.60 26.15
C ALA A 57 -20.64 -22.73 26.39
N ASP A 58 -21.51 -22.96 25.42
CA ASP A 58 -22.77 -23.69 25.58
C ASP A 58 -23.56 -23.15 26.78
N GLU A 59 -23.65 -23.90 27.89
CA GLU A 59 -24.34 -23.48 29.13
C GLU A 59 -23.39 -23.01 30.25
N LYS A 60 -22.08 -23.03 30.01
CA LYS A 60 -21.08 -22.64 31.01
C LYS A 60 -20.75 -21.15 30.88
N LEU A 61 -20.89 -20.40 31.98
CA LEU A 61 -20.43 -19.01 32.05
C LEU A 61 -18.88 -18.99 32.01
N VAL A 62 -18.31 -18.26 31.04
CA VAL A 62 -16.85 -18.21 30.82
C VAL A 62 -16.27 -16.80 30.78
N GLY A 63 -17.08 -15.76 30.68
CA GLY A 63 -16.59 -14.39 30.59
C GLY A 63 -17.67 -13.33 30.61
N PHE A 64 -17.25 -12.08 30.39
CA PHE A 64 -18.08 -10.89 30.39
C PHE A 64 -17.62 -9.91 29.31
N CYS A 65 -18.57 -9.21 28.68
CA CYS A 65 -18.27 -8.07 27.83
C CYS A 65 -19.30 -6.96 28.00
N MET A 66 -18.92 -5.74 27.61
CA MET A 66 -19.78 -4.58 27.65
C MET A 66 -19.52 -3.71 26.43
N PHE A 67 -20.58 -3.19 25.84
CA PHE A 67 -20.53 -2.35 24.65
C PHE A 67 -20.90 -0.92 25.02
N ALA A 68 -20.21 0.06 24.42
CA ALA A 68 -20.82 1.35 24.18
C ALA A 68 -21.49 1.29 22.79
N PHE A 69 -22.78 1.63 22.74
CA PHE A 69 -23.65 1.40 21.61
C PHE A 69 -24.56 2.61 21.42
N ASN A 70 -24.16 3.52 20.54
CA ASN A 70 -24.91 4.73 20.24
C ASN A 70 -25.07 4.92 18.72
N PRO A 71 -26.02 4.22 18.07
CA PRO A 71 -26.12 4.22 16.61
C PRO A 71 -26.54 5.56 16.02
N GLU A 72 -27.13 6.45 16.82
CA GLU A 72 -27.61 7.77 16.41
C GLU A 72 -26.55 8.86 16.60
N GLU A 73 -25.34 8.54 17.09
CA GLU A 73 -24.32 9.56 17.28
C GLU A 73 -23.89 10.23 15.98
N GLU A 74 -23.67 11.54 16.03
CA GLU A 74 -23.23 12.33 14.88
C GLU A 74 -21.81 11.92 14.46
N ASP A 75 -20.93 11.66 15.42
CA ASP A 75 -19.61 11.09 15.14
C ASP A 75 -19.71 9.56 14.97
N GLU A 76 -19.45 9.10 13.75
CA GLU A 76 -19.47 7.69 13.41
C GLU A 76 -18.43 6.86 14.17
N ASP A 77 -17.36 7.50 14.63
CA ASP A 77 -16.30 6.84 15.39
C ASP A 77 -16.73 6.53 16.84
N ASP A 78 -17.74 7.22 17.36
CA ASP A 78 -18.24 7.05 18.73
C ASP A 78 -19.46 6.11 18.83
N ARG A 79 -19.96 5.61 17.69
CA ARG A 79 -21.18 4.80 17.66
C ARG A 79 -21.05 3.40 18.28
N TYR A 80 -19.89 2.74 18.10
CA TYR A 80 -19.74 1.31 18.41
C TYR A 80 -18.37 0.97 19.02
N TRP A 81 -18.36 0.73 20.33
CA TRP A 81 -17.14 0.37 21.07
C TRP A 81 -17.31 -0.90 21.89
N LEU A 82 -16.31 -1.76 21.87
CA LEU A 82 -16.10 -2.79 22.86
C LEU A 82 -15.46 -2.15 24.10
N TRP A 83 -16.31 -1.76 25.04
CA TRP A 83 -15.90 -1.02 26.24
C TRP A 83 -15.26 -1.90 27.32
N ARG A 84 -15.75 -3.15 27.47
CA ARG A 84 -15.14 -4.14 28.38
C ARG A 84 -15.13 -5.52 27.76
N PHE A 85 -14.08 -6.27 28.03
CA PHE A 85 -13.96 -7.67 27.61
C PHE A 85 -13.07 -8.46 28.56
N MET A 86 -13.57 -9.59 29.06
CA MET A 86 -12.79 -10.48 29.91
C MET A 86 -13.22 -11.95 29.78
N ILE A 87 -12.27 -12.86 30.00
CA ILE A 87 -12.49 -14.30 30.15
C ILE A 87 -12.00 -14.70 31.54
N ASP A 88 -12.80 -15.47 32.26
CA ASP A 88 -12.47 -15.93 33.61
C ASP A 88 -11.13 -16.66 33.63
N LYS A 89 -10.33 -16.41 34.66
CA LYS A 89 -8.99 -16.97 34.84
C LYS A 89 -8.93 -18.48 34.69
N ASN A 90 -9.99 -19.21 35.08
CA ASN A 90 -10.04 -20.67 34.98
C ASN A 90 -10.35 -21.17 33.56
N GLU A 91 -10.74 -20.26 32.67
CA GLU A 91 -11.19 -20.53 31.30
C GLU A 91 -10.24 -19.93 30.24
N GLN A 92 -9.23 -19.16 30.66
CA GLN A 92 -8.18 -18.65 29.77
C GLN A 92 -7.32 -19.78 29.18
N GLY A 93 -6.71 -19.53 28.01
CA GLY A 93 -5.88 -20.51 27.30
C GLY A 93 -6.65 -21.60 26.54
N LYS A 94 -7.98 -21.68 26.68
CA LYS A 94 -8.83 -22.68 26.01
C LYS A 94 -9.40 -22.23 24.66
N GLY A 95 -9.04 -21.01 24.21
CA GLY A 95 -9.52 -20.44 22.94
C GLY A 95 -10.81 -19.62 23.03
N TYR A 96 -11.45 -19.53 24.20
CA TYR A 96 -12.69 -18.77 24.37
C TYR A 96 -12.57 -17.28 24.08
N GLY A 97 -11.41 -16.66 24.33
CA GLY A 97 -11.21 -15.24 24.01
C GLY A 97 -11.41 -14.93 22.53
N GLN A 98 -10.81 -15.74 21.65
CA GLN A 98 -10.97 -15.59 20.20
C GLN A 98 -12.40 -15.91 19.75
N ALA A 99 -13.00 -16.96 20.31
CA ALA A 99 -14.36 -17.38 19.96
C ALA A 99 -15.41 -16.33 20.40
N ALA A 100 -15.23 -15.73 21.58
CA ALA A 100 -16.08 -14.66 22.07
C ALA A 100 -15.96 -13.38 21.25
N LEU A 101 -14.74 -12.96 20.89
CA LEU A 101 -14.57 -11.81 20.00
C LEU A 101 -15.27 -12.01 18.65
N ASN A 102 -15.23 -13.22 18.09
CA ASN A 102 -15.95 -13.51 16.84
C ASN A 102 -17.47 -13.32 16.98
N GLU A 103 -18.06 -13.73 18.10
CA GLU A 103 -19.50 -13.55 18.35
C GLU A 103 -19.83 -12.08 18.66
N ILE A 104 -18.97 -11.35 19.37
CA ILE A 104 -19.09 -9.90 19.58
C ILE A 104 -19.07 -9.16 18.24
N ILE A 105 -18.11 -9.47 17.37
CA ILE A 105 -18.01 -8.92 16.01
C ILE A 105 -19.29 -9.19 15.22
N LYS A 106 -19.83 -10.40 15.31
CA LYS A 106 -21.11 -10.76 14.67
C LYS A 106 -22.27 -9.95 15.24
N TYR A 107 -22.36 -9.81 16.57
CA TYR A 107 -23.37 -8.98 17.21
C TYR A 107 -23.37 -7.54 16.68
N PHE A 108 -22.22 -6.89 16.64
CA PHE A 108 -22.11 -5.52 16.12
C PHE A 108 -22.48 -5.42 14.63
N LYS A 109 -22.06 -6.40 13.81
CA LYS A 109 -22.47 -6.49 12.38
C LYS A 109 -23.99 -6.59 12.21
N ASP A 110 -24.61 -7.50 12.96
CA ASP A 110 -26.05 -7.74 12.90
C ASP A 110 -26.86 -6.51 13.37
N ASN A 111 -26.19 -5.62 14.13
CA ASN A 111 -26.73 -4.36 14.60
C ASN A 111 -26.24 -3.13 13.78
N GLY A 112 -25.75 -3.36 12.56
CA GLY A 112 -25.50 -2.30 11.59
C GLY A 112 -24.12 -1.65 11.64
N ALA A 113 -23.24 -2.05 12.56
CA ALA A 113 -21.91 -1.48 12.70
C ALA A 113 -21.01 -1.76 11.48
N ASP A 114 -20.42 -0.69 10.94
CA ASP A 114 -19.43 -0.73 9.87
C ASP A 114 -18.00 -0.92 10.38
N ARG A 115 -17.76 -0.43 11.60
CA ARG A 115 -16.48 -0.43 12.31
C ARG A 115 -16.75 -0.66 13.80
N LEU A 116 -15.77 -1.24 14.47
CA LEU A 116 -15.81 -1.53 15.90
C LEU A 116 -14.50 -1.07 16.52
N TYR A 117 -14.61 -0.25 17.55
CA TYR A 117 -13.48 0.29 18.28
C TYR A 117 -13.30 -0.42 19.62
N LEU A 118 -12.07 -0.38 20.12
CA LEU A 118 -11.72 -0.68 21.51
C LEU A 118 -10.51 0.18 21.90
N SER A 119 -10.32 0.39 23.18
CA SER A 119 -9.07 0.93 23.72
C SER A 119 -8.39 -0.14 24.59
N THR A 120 -7.07 -0.11 24.64
CA THR A 120 -6.30 -0.98 25.53
C THR A 120 -4.96 -0.35 25.89
N GLU A 121 -4.53 -0.57 27.13
CA GLU A 121 -3.19 -0.18 27.60
C GLU A 121 -2.09 -0.73 26.67
N PRO A 122 -1.14 0.09 26.20
CA PRO A 122 -0.08 -0.34 25.28
C PRO A 122 0.76 -1.52 25.81
N GLU A 123 0.88 -1.65 27.14
CA GLU A 123 1.59 -2.73 27.82
C GLU A 123 0.78 -4.03 27.94
N ASN A 124 -0.49 -4.05 27.53
CA ASN A 124 -1.34 -5.23 27.56
C ASN A 124 -1.04 -6.19 26.39
N GLU A 125 0.17 -6.75 26.37
CA GLU A 125 0.66 -7.62 25.30
C GLU A 125 -0.29 -8.80 24.99
N LEU A 126 -0.91 -9.38 26.04
CA LEU A 126 -1.85 -10.48 25.88
C LEU A 126 -3.15 -10.03 25.20
N GLY A 127 -3.70 -8.88 25.62
CA GLY A 127 -4.87 -8.27 24.98
C GLY A 127 -4.59 -7.96 23.52
N LEU A 128 -3.50 -7.24 23.25
CA LEU A 128 -3.04 -6.90 21.90
C LEU A 128 -2.92 -8.13 21.01
N HIS A 129 -2.29 -9.20 21.49
CA HIS A 129 -2.17 -10.45 20.73
C HIS A 129 -3.54 -11.01 20.30
N VAL A 130 -4.51 -11.03 21.22
CA VAL A 130 -5.86 -11.54 20.95
C VAL A 130 -6.62 -10.59 20.01
N TYR A 131 -6.51 -9.27 20.19
CA TYR A 131 -7.16 -8.27 19.34
C TYR A 131 -6.60 -8.28 17.91
N HIS A 132 -5.28 -8.36 17.73
CA HIS A 132 -4.67 -8.48 16.40
C HIS A 132 -5.12 -9.74 15.65
N LYS A 133 -5.21 -10.86 16.36
CA LYS A 133 -5.70 -12.13 15.81
C LYS A 133 -7.18 -12.06 15.47
N ALA A 134 -7.94 -11.30 16.27
CA ALA A 134 -9.30 -10.89 15.98
C ALA A 134 -9.36 -9.68 15.03
N GLY A 135 -8.32 -9.36 14.25
CA GLY A 135 -8.40 -8.41 13.13
C GLY A 135 -8.44 -6.92 13.49
N PHE A 136 -8.26 -6.55 14.76
CA PHE A 136 -8.10 -5.15 15.16
C PHE A 136 -6.69 -4.64 14.79
N ARG A 137 -6.61 -3.35 14.48
CA ARG A 137 -5.37 -2.63 14.15
C ARG A 137 -5.35 -1.30 14.89
N GLU A 138 -4.16 -0.84 15.23
CA GLU A 138 -3.92 0.43 15.90
C GLU A 138 -4.35 1.59 15.00
N THR A 139 -5.07 2.56 15.57
CA THR A 139 -5.47 3.78 14.84
C THR A 139 -4.40 4.88 14.92
N GLY A 140 -3.48 4.75 15.88
CA GLY A 140 -2.50 5.78 16.24
C GLY A 140 -3.05 6.86 17.20
N ILE A 141 -4.28 6.71 17.67
CA ILE A 141 -4.90 7.57 18.69
C ILE A 141 -4.62 6.97 20.08
N ILE A 142 -4.23 7.82 21.02
CA ILE A 142 -4.15 7.50 22.45
C ILE A 142 -5.27 8.27 23.16
N SER A 143 -6.07 7.58 23.97
CA SER A 143 -7.16 8.15 24.77
C SER A 143 -7.02 7.65 26.21
N ASP A 144 -6.93 8.56 27.18
CA ASP A 144 -6.72 8.23 28.60
C ASP A 144 -5.56 7.24 28.83
N ASP A 145 -4.43 7.49 28.17
CA ASP A 145 -3.22 6.64 28.14
C ASP A 145 -3.38 5.26 27.45
N GLU A 146 -4.59 4.89 27.02
CA GLU A 146 -4.85 3.67 26.26
C GLU A 146 -4.72 3.88 24.74
N ALA A 147 -4.17 2.88 24.05
CA ALA A 147 -4.14 2.85 22.59
C ALA A 147 -5.50 2.44 22.02
N VAL A 148 -6.04 3.27 21.13
CA VAL A 148 -7.27 2.96 20.40
C VAL A 148 -6.95 2.02 19.23
N MET A 149 -7.72 0.94 19.15
CA MET A 149 -7.70 -0.03 18.06
C MET A 149 -9.06 -0.08 17.37
N MET A 150 -9.03 -0.32 16.07
CA MET A 150 -10.22 -0.40 15.23
C MET A 150 -10.23 -1.69 14.42
N ARG A 151 -11.42 -2.27 14.26
CA ARG A 151 -11.70 -3.33 13.30
C ARG A 151 -12.87 -2.93 12.42
N MET A 152 -12.67 -2.97 11.11
CA MET A 152 -13.76 -2.91 10.14
C MET A 152 -14.64 -4.16 10.22
N LEU A 153 -15.94 -3.95 10.37
CA LEU A 153 -16.96 -4.97 10.49
C LEU A 153 -17.70 -5.19 9.18
N LYS A 154 -17.98 -4.14 8.42
CA LYS A 154 -18.26 -4.30 6.99
C LYS A 154 -16.91 -4.25 6.26
N GLY A 155 -16.65 -5.29 5.48
CA GLY A 155 -15.36 -5.51 4.83
C GLY A 155 -15.44 -6.47 3.65
N PRO A 156 -14.46 -6.45 2.75
CA PRO A 156 -14.65 -6.31 1.31
C PRO A 156 -14.86 -7.64 0.55
N ASN A 157 -15.12 -8.74 1.25
CA ASN A 157 -15.29 -10.04 0.58
C ASN A 157 -16.58 -10.15 -0.21
N LYS A 158 -17.61 -9.37 0.18
CA LYS A 158 -18.86 -9.28 -0.56
C LYS A 158 -18.84 -8.13 -1.57
N LEU A 159 -18.26 -6.96 -1.24
CA LEU A 159 -18.17 -5.83 -2.19
C LEU A 159 -17.24 -6.10 -3.38
N ILE A 160 -16.05 -6.69 -3.18
CA ILE A 160 -15.14 -7.04 -4.28
C ILE A 160 -15.78 -8.08 -5.23
N LYS A 161 -16.59 -8.99 -4.68
CA LYS A 161 -17.29 -10.04 -5.45
C LYS A 161 -18.59 -9.56 -6.11
N ASP A 162 -19.37 -8.72 -5.42
CA ASP A 162 -20.74 -8.36 -5.82
C ASP A 162 -20.81 -7.03 -6.60
N PHE A 163 -19.89 -6.07 -6.38
CA PHE A 163 -19.95 -4.74 -7.02
C PHE A 163 -19.13 -4.61 -8.31
N TYR A 164 -18.01 -5.31 -8.44
CA TYR A 164 -17.08 -5.09 -9.55
C TYR A 164 -17.27 -6.04 -10.74
N GLY A 165 -18.09 -7.10 -10.62
CA GLY A 165 -18.26 -8.08 -11.70
C GLY A 165 -16.95 -8.73 -12.19
N ILE A 166 -15.84 -8.59 -11.44
CA ILE A 166 -14.54 -9.14 -11.81
C ILE A 166 -14.60 -10.64 -11.59
N ASN A 167 -14.73 -11.38 -12.68
CA ASN A 167 -14.53 -12.82 -12.68
C ASN A 167 -13.02 -13.12 -12.60
N VAL A 168 -12.45 -12.99 -11.40
CA VAL A 168 -11.13 -13.57 -11.06
C VAL A 168 -11.17 -15.11 -11.05
N ASP A 169 -12.36 -15.71 -11.10
CA ASP A 169 -12.63 -17.14 -11.30
C ASP A 169 -12.48 -17.60 -12.77
N LYS A 170 -11.98 -16.74 -13.67
CA LYS A 170 -11.00 -17.15 -14.66
C LYS A 170 -9.61 -16.75 -14.19
N PRO A 171 -9.03 -17.43 -13.19
CA PRO A 171 -7.60 -17.61 -13.25
C PRO A 171 -7.35 -18.21 -14.64
N LEU A 172 -6.17 -18.02 -15.23
CA LEU A 172 -5.68 -19.05 -16.14
C LEU A 172 -5.44 -20.31 -15.29
N HIS A 173 -6.51 -20.98 -14.88
CA HIS A 173 -6.53 -22.40 -14.59
C HIS A 173 -6.40 -23.09 -15.95
N ILE A 174 -5.16 -23.16 -16.44
CA ILE A 174 -4.80 -24.24 -17.35
C ILE A 174 -4.62 -25.45 -16.44
N LYS A 175 -5.57 -26.39 -16.55
CA LYS A 175 -5.61 -27.70 -15.87
C LYS A 175 -4.24 -28.14 -15.29
N GLY A 176 -4.13 -28.13 -13.96
CA GLY A 176 -3.05 -28.80 -13.22
C GLY A 176 -1.77 -28.00 -12.95
N LYS A 177 -1.75 -26.66 -13.13
CA LYS A 177 -0.64 -25.77 -12.70
C LYS A 177 -1.18 -24.49 -12.03
N THR A 178 -0.46 -23.94 -11.05
CA THR A 178 -0.75 -22.64 -10.43
C THR A 178 -0.55 -21.50 -11.45
N GLY A 179 -1.56 -20.64 -11.64
CA GLY A 179 -1.59 -19.56 -12.65
C GLY A 179 -0.75 -18.33 -12.28
N TYR A 180 -0.84 -17.26 -13.07
CA TYR A 180 -0.12 -15.99 -12.86
C TYR A 180 -0.55 -15.26 -11.59
N GLY A 181 0.39 -14.53 -10.99
CA GLY A 181 0.26 -13.81 -9.75
C GLY A 181 -0.16 -12.35 -9.94
N VAL A 182 -1.19 -11.93 -9.19
CA VAL A 182 -1.63 -10.53 -9.07
C VAL A 182 -1.61 -10.10 -7.61
N ASN A 183 -1.13 -8.88 -7.35
CA ASN A 183 -1.20 -8.22 -6.06
C ASN A 183 -1.79 -6.82 -6.25
N VAL A 184 -2.83 -6.47 -5.50
CA VAL A 184 -3.49 -5.17 -5.51
C VAL A 184 -3.51 -4.62 -4.09
N ALA A 185 -3.18 -3.34 -3.92
CA ALA A 185 -3.36 -2.60 -2.68
C ALA A 185 -4.22 -1.37 -2.91
N VAL A 186 -5.08 -1.06 -1.95
CA VAL A 186 -6.02 0.06 -1.99
C VAL A 186 -5.95 0.80 -0.66
N TYR A 187 -5.94 2.12 -0.71
CA TYR A 187 -6.30 2.98 0.39
C TYR A 187 -7.45 3.86 -0.09
N ASP A 188 -8.62 3.77 0.53
CA ASP A 188 -9.84 4.46 0.08
C ASP A 188 -10.15 5.74 0.88
N SER A 189 -11.26 6.40 0.52
CA SER A 189 -11.63 7.67 1.13
C SER A 189 -12.09 7.59 2.57
N ASP A 190 -12.47 6.40 3.03
CA ASP A 190 -12.87 6.13 4.41
C ASP A 190 -11.67 5.88 5.32
N GLY A 191 -10.47 5.75 4.71
CA GLY A 191 -9.22 5.54 5.42
C GLY A 191 -8.82 4.07 5.52
N ASP A 192 -9.52 3.17 4.82
CA ASP A 192 -9.25 1.74 4.88
C ASP A 192 -8.11 1.34 3.97
N PHE A 193 -7.22 0.50 4.50
CA PHE A 193 -6.15 -0.11 3.74
C PHE A 193 -6.44 -1.58 3.47
N MET A 194 -6.44 -1.97 2.18
CA MET A 194 -6.78 -3.31 1.73
C MET A 194 -5.71 -3.87 0.80
N THR A 195 -5.53 -5.19 0.83
CA THR A 195 -4.70 -5.93 -0.13
C THR A 195 -5.42 -7.15 -0.67
N TYR A 196 -5.30 -7.40 -1.97
CA TYR A 196 -5.77 -8.61 -2.63
C TYR A 196 -4.62 -9.31 -3.33
N CYS A 197 -4.47 -10.61 -3.08
CA CYS A 197 -3.42 -11.44 -3.69
C CYS A 197 -4.06 -12.70 -4.29
N SER A 198 -3.64 -13.07 -5.49
CA SER A 198 -4.08 -14.32 -6.13
C SER A 198 -3.02 -14.85 -7.08
N GLY A 199 -3.04 -16.16 -7.31
CA GLY A 199 -2.11 -16.86 -8.20
C GLY A 199 -0.72 -17.09 -7.62
N SER A 200 0.25 -17.38 -8.49
CA SER A 200 1.62 -17.69 -8.12
C SER A 200 2.60 -16.60 -8.57
N GLY A 201 3.51 -16.22 -7.67
CA GLY A 201 4.65 -15.36 -7.98
C GLY A 201 5.66 -16.01 -8.93
N ARG A 202 5.64 -17.35 -9.05
CA ARG A 202 6.54 -18.11 -9.93
C ARG A 202 5.72 -19.15 -10.68
N TYR A 203 5.49 -18.92 -11.97
CA TYR A 203 4.58 -19.75 -12.75
C TYR A 203 4.97 -21.24 -12.71
N GLY A 204 3.97 -22.10 -12.48
CA GLY A 204 4.17 -23.55 -12.38
C GLY A 204 4.84 -24.03 -11.09
N GLN A 205 5.06 -23.14 -10.11
CA GLN A 205 5.54 -23.48 -8.77
C GLN A 205 4.44 -23.19 -7.73
N ASP A 206 4.46 -23.94 -6.63
CA ASP A 206 3.65 -23.63 -5.43
C ASP A 206 4.29 -22.46 -4.67
N PHE A 207 4.07 -21.26 -5.20
CA PHE A 207 4.67 -20.03 -4.70
C PHE A 207 3.62 -18.91 -4.66
N PRO A 208 2.64 -19.00 -3.74
CA PRO A 208 1.49 -18.11 -3.73
C PRO A 208 1.90 -16.65 -3.55
N VAL A 209 1.23 -15.75 -4.28
CA VAL A 209 1.42 -14.30 -4.12
C VAL A 209 1.01 -13.90 -2.71
N ASN A 210 1.83 -13.04 -2.08
CA ASN A 210 1.55 -12.43 -0.79
C ASN A 210 1.68 -10.89 -0.87
N PRO A 211 1.11 -10.14 0.08
CA PRO A 211 1.10 -8.66 0.04
C PRO A 211 2.50 -8.03 -0.05
N ASN A 212 3.52 -8.71 0.46
CA ASN A 212 4.90 -8.23 0.55
C ASN A 212 5.78 -8.71 -0.62
N MET A 213 5.22 -9.47 -1.56
CA MET A 213 5.96 -10.03 -2.69
C MET A 213 6.46 -8.92 -3.62
N LEU A 214 7.73 -9.00 -4.00
CA LEU A 214 8.40 -8.02 -4.86
C LEU A 214 8.09 -8.28 -6.33
N PHE A 215 7.78 -7.20 -7.04
CA PHE A 215 7.62 -7.18 -8.48
C PHE A 215 8.46 -6.03 -9.06
N GLN A 216 8.86 -6.15 -10.33
CA GLN A 216 9.40 -4.99 -11.03
C GLN A 216 8.29 -4.02 -11.42
N ALA A 217 8.51 -2.73 -11.15
CA ALA A 217 7.51 -1.70 -11.38
C ALA A 217 7.57 -1.08 -12.78
N GLY A 218 8.57 -1.45 -13.59
CA GLY A 218 8.87 -0.85 -14.88
C GLY A 218 8.86 0.67 -14.84
N SER A 219 8.08 1.31 -15.70
CA SER A 219 8.06 2.78 -15.82
C SER A 219 7.55 3.54 -14.58
N VAL A 220 6.97 2.88 -13.56
CA VAL A 220 6.73 3.51 -12.25
C VAL A 220 8.05 3.91 -11.56
N SER A 221 9.19 3.42 -12.03
CA SER A 221 10.52 3.92 -11.65
C SER A 221 10.71 5.43 -11.88
N LYS A 222 10.08 5.98 -12.93
CA LYS A 222 10.23 7.38 -13.33
C LYS A 222 9.70 8.35 -12.27
N PRO A 223 8.46 8.20 -11.76
CA PRO A 223 7.98 9.04 -10.68
C PRO A 223 8.77 8.85 -9.38
N MET A 224 9.37 7.69 -9.12
CA MET A 224 10.25 7.49 -7.95
C MET A 224 11.57 8.25 -8.06
N PHE A 225 12.16 8.27 -9.26
CA PHE A 225 13.30 9.12 -9.56
C PHE A 225 12.94 10.62 -9.48
N ALA A 226 11.81 11.03 -10.05
CA ALA A 226 11.34 12.41 -9.94
C ALA A 226 11.15 12.81 -8.47
N LEU A 227 10.51 11.96 -7.66
CA LEU A 227 10.35 12.19 -6.22
C LEU A 227 11.70 12.40 -5.52
N THR A 228 12.70 11.60 -5.86
CA THR A 228 14.08 11.75 -5.35
C THR A 228 14.68 13.10 -5.73
N LEU A 229 14.62 13.48 -7.01
CA LEU A 229 15.08 14.80 -7.49
C LEU A 229 14.38 15.95 -6.77
N LEU A 230 13.07 15.82 -6.53
CA LEU A 230 12.29 16.83 -5.83
C LEU A 230 12.67 16.97 -4.36
N ARG A 231 13.10 15.89 -3.69
CA ARG A 231 13.68 15.97 -2.33
C ARG A 231 14.98 16.76 -2.30
N TYR A 232 15.84 16.61 -3.31
CA TYR A 232 17.03 17.44 -3.48
C TYR A 232 16.67 18.91 -3.79
N ALA A 233 15.63 19.14 -4.60
CA ALA A 233 15.14 20.48 -4.90
C ALA A 233 14.56 21.19 -3.66
N ASP A 234 13.83 20.48 -2.81
CA ASP A 234 13.33 21.00 -1.53
C ASP A 234 14.46 21.48 -0.60
N LYS A 235 15.63 20.83 -0.69
CA LYS A 235 16.85 21.17 0.04
C LYS A 235 17.72 22.22 -0.67
N GLY A 236 17.29 22.74 -1.81
CA GLY A 236 18.04 23.72 -2.61
C GLY A 236 19.31 23.16 -3.27
N ARG A 237 19.44 21.83 -3.36
CA ARG A 237 20.63 21.17 -3.94
C ARG A 237 20.53 20.97 -5.45
N ILE A 238 19.31 20.96 -5.98
CA ILE A 238 19.03 20.85 -7.42
C ILE A 238 17.99 21.90 -7.78
N ASP A 239 18.23 22.62 -8.87
CA ASP A 239 17.21 23.41 -9.54
C ASP A 239 16.69 22.61 -10.74
N LEU A 240 15.38 22.36 -10.79
CA LEU A 240 14.76 21.56 -11.85
C LEU A 240 14.77 22.28 -13.21
N ASP A 241 14.83 23.61 -13.20
CA ASP A 241 14.72 24.45 -14.38
C ASP A 241 16.09 25.00 -14.84
N ALA A 242 17.17 24.74 -14.08
CA ALA A 242 18.52 25.08 -14.47
C ALA A 242 19.01 24.28 -15.69
N ASP A 243 19.83 24.91 -16.54
CA ASP A 243 20.45 24.24 -17.68
C ASP A 243 21.57 23.30 -17.20
N ILE A 244 21.35 22.00 -17.38
CA ILE A 244 22.29 20.91 -17.05
C ILE A 244 23.06 20.41 -18.28
N SER A 245 22.98 21.10 -19.41
CA SER A 245 23.65 20.68 -20.65
C SER A 245 25.16 20.48 -20.48
N GLY A 246 25.82 21.33 -19.67
CA GLY A 246 27.25 21.22 -19.36
C GLY A 246 27.64 20.02 -18.50
N VAL A 247 26.69 19.34 -17.86
CA VAL A 247 26.93 18.13 -17.05
C VAL A 247 27.00 16.87 -17.92
N VAL A 248 26.31 16.89 -19.06
CA VAL A 248 26.19 15.77 -20.01
C VAL A 248 26.44 16.22 -21.46
N PRO A 249 27.54 16.96 -21.73
CA PRO A 249 27.77 17.64 -23.01
C PRO A 249 27.80 16.67 -24.21
N GLU A 250 28.20 15.42 -24.00
CA GLU A 250 28.27 14.37 -25.01
C GLU A 250 26.90 13.98 -25.60
N PHE A 251 25.80 14.28 -24.89
CA PHE A 251 24.43 14.00 -25.29
C PHE A 251 23.65 15.26 -25.70
N VAL A 252 24.29 16.43 -25.74
CA VAL A 252 23.65 17.72 -26.07
C VAL A 252 24.26 18.33 -27.32
N LYS A 253 23.46 18.46 -28.38
CA LYS A 253 23.89 19.14 -29.62
C LYS A 253 23.51 20.61 -29.71
N LYS A 254 22.28 20.95 -29.33
CA LYS A 254 21.70 22.30 -29.44
C LYS A 254 20.62 22.52 -28.41
N GLY A 255 20.58 23.72 -27.83
CA GLY A 255 19.57 24.17 -26.87
C GLY A 255 19.80 23.63 -25.46
N PRO A 256 19.14 24.23 -24.45
CA PRO A 256 19.31 23.83 -23.06
C PRO A 256 18.79 22.40 -22.82
N VAL A 257 19.20 21.80 -21.70
CA VAL A 257 18.60 20.61 -21.11
C VAL A 257 18.28 20.96 -19.66
N THR A 258 17.08 20.63 -19.19
CA THR A 258 16.68 20.87 -17.79
C THR A 258 16.07 19.58 -17.25
N PHE A 259 16.17 19.32 -15.94
CA PHE A 259 15.46 18.19 -15.34
C PHE A 259 13.96 18.27 -15.61
N ALA A 260 13.34 19.45 -15.45
CA ALA A 260 11.92 19.63 -15.70
C ALA A 260 11.50 19.11 -17.09
N ALA A 261 12.19 19.54 -18.15
CA ALA A 261 11.90 19.07 -19.52
C ALA A 261 12.19 17.58 -19.76
N LEU A 262 13.18 16.99 -19.08
CA LEU A 262 13.43 15.54 -19.18
C LEU A 262 12.31 14.75 -18.49
N LEU A 263 11.93 15.15 -17.27
CA LEU A 263 10.89 14.51 -16.47
C LEU A 263 9.48 14.70 -17.05
N SER A 264 9.23 15.81 -17.75
CA SER A 264 7.96 16.05 -18.47
C SER A 264 7.94 15.54 -19.90
N HIS A 265 9.01 14.86 -20.35
CA HIS A 265 9.13 14.34 -21.70
C HIS A 265 9.02 15.40 -22.82
N THR A 266 9.46 16.63 -22.54
CA THR A 266 9.46 17.74 -23.53
C THR A 266 10.87 18.09 -24.02
N ALA A 267 11.91 17.38 -23.58
CA ALA A 267 13.29 17.62 -24.01
C ALA A 267 13.65 17.07 -25.40
N GLY A 268 12.76 16.29 -26.03
CA GLY A 268 12.90 15.82 -27.41
C GLY A 268 13.91 14.67 -27.63
N TYR A 269 14.22 13.87 -26.61
CA TYR A 269 15.13 12.72 -26.71
C TYR A 269 14.43 11.44 -27.18
N ASN A 270 15.10 10.63 -27.99
CA ASN A 270 14.60 9.33 -28.47
C ASN A 270 14.64 8.24 -27.38
N VAL A 271 14.38 6.99 -27.78
CA VAL A 271 14.28 5.78 -26.95
C VAL A 271 13.08 5.84 -26.00
N HIS A 272 12.00 5.15 -26.40
CA HIS A 272 10.75 5.12 -25.65
C HIS A 272 10.88 4.31 -24.34
N GLY A 273 11.47 3.12 -24.40
CA GLY A 273 11.65 2.22 -23.26
C GLY A 273 12.75 1.18 -23.55
N PHE A 274 12.98 0.29 -22.59
CA PHE A 274 14.09 -0.65 -22.60
C PHE A 274 13.56 -2.09 -22.52
N PRO A 275 14.09 -3.04 -23.32
CA PRO A 275 13.74 -4.46 -23.20
C PRO A 275 14.22 -5.11 -21.90
N GLY A 276 15.21 -4.50 -21.23
CA GLY A 276 15.95 -5.13 -20.14
C GLY A 276 16.97 -6.14 -20.67
N TYR A 277 17.75 -6.72 -19.78
CA TYR A 277 18.87 -7.58 -20.10
C TYR A 277 18.86 -8.86 -19.25
N PRO A 278 19.33 -10.00 -19.76
CA PRO A 278 19.67 -11.14 -18.91
C PRO A 278 20.77 -10.81 -17.89
N ALA A 279 20.88 -11.59 -16.82
CA ALA A 279 21.80 -11.38 -15.69
C ALA A 279 23.26 -11.19 -16.09
N LYS A 280 23.73 -11.90 -17.12
CA LYS A 280 25.08 -11.78 -17.67
C LYS A 280 25.46 -10.38 -18.21
N HIS A 281 24.50 -9.47 -18.32
CA HIS A 281 24.69 -8.09 -18.78
C HIS A 281 24.46 -7.06 -17.66
N ALA A 282 24.40 -7.49 -16.39
CA ALA A 282 24.21 -6.60 -15.24
C ALA A 282 25.32 -5.54 -15.07
N GLU A 283 26.46 -5.68 -15.75
CA GLU A 283 27.61 -4.76 -15.68
C GLU A 283 27.51 -3.54 -16.60
N LEU A 284 26.48 -3.43 -17.45
CA LEU A 284 26.31 -2.27 -18.32
C LEU A 284 26.16 -0.98 -17.51
N SER A 285 26.95 0.04 -17.84
CA SER A 285 26.82 1.37 -17.23
C SER A 285 25.71 2.20 -17.88
N LEU A 286 25.27 3.28 -17.22
CA LEU A 286 24.35 4.27 -17.81
C LEU A 286 24.93 4.84 -19.11
N GLU A 287 26.23 5.14 -19.15
CA GLU A 287 26.92 5.60 -20.34
C GLU A 287 26.90 4.58 -21.47
N ASP A 288 27.06 3.28 -21.18
CA ASP A 288 26.96 2.22 -22.20
C ASP A 288 25.59 2.20 -22.85
N VAL A 289 24.54 2.28 -22.05
CA VAL A 289 23.17 2.36 -22.56
C VAL A 289 22.96 3.62 -23.38
N LEU A 290 23.32 4.79 -22.84
CA LEU A 290 23.11 6.08 -23.49
C LEU A 290 23.89 6.18 -24.81
N GLU A 291 25.06 5.56 -24.92
CA GLU A 291 25.86 5.47 -26.14
C GLU A 291 25.38 4.42 -27.14
N GLY A 292 24.37 3.61 -26.79
CA GLY A 292 23.83 2.56 -27.64
C GLY A 292 24.70 1.31 -27.72
N ARG A 293 25.50 1.05 -26.67
CA ARG A 293 26.29 -0.18 -26.49
C ARG A 293 25.50 -1.31 -25.82
N GLY A 294 24.28 -1.02 -25.36
CA GLY A 294 23.31 -2.00 -24.90
C GLY A 294 22.45 -2.57 -26.05
N ASN A 295 21.16 -2.77 -25.79
CA ASN A 295 20.21 -3.33 -26.76
C ASN A 295 19.22 -2.30 -27.35
N THR A 296 19.48 -1.01 -27.12
CA THR A 296 18.72 0.11 -27.69
C THR A 296 19.64 1.08 -28.45
N PRO A 297 19.12 1.89 -29.40
CA PRO A 297 19.92 2.88 -30.12
C PRO A 297 20.50 3.96 -29.19
N LYS A 298 21.62 4.58 -29.61
CA LYS A 298 22.20 5.75 -28.93
C LYS A 298 21.15 6.83 -28.64
N VAL A 299 21.13 7.31 -27.40
CA VAL A 299 20.23 8.37 -26.93
C VAL A 299 20.67 9.72 -27.50
N ARG A 300 19.75 10.40 -28.19
CA ARG A 300 19.96 11.68 -28.89
C ARG A 300 18.68 12.48 -28.91
N ARG A 301 18.82 13.82 -28.88
CA ARG A 301 17.72 14.73 -29.18
C ARG A 301 17.35 14.65 -30.66
N ILE A 302 16.13 14.24 -30.95
CA ILE A 302 15.56 14.10 -32.31
C ILE A 302 14.38 15.04 -32.57
N LYS A 303 13.86 15.70 -31.53
CA LYS A 303 12.86 16.75 -31.61
C LYS A 303 13.36 18.03 -30.90
N PRO A 304 12.84 19.21 -31.25
CA PRO A 304 13.19 20.45 -30.56
C PRO A 304 12.82 20.41 -29.06
N TYR A 305 13.52 21.21 -28.27
CA TYR A 305 13.29 21.35 -26.83
C TYR A 305 12.00 22.14 -26.57
N GLY A 306 11.12 21.64 -25.72
CA GLY A 306 9.94 22.32 -25.22
C GLY A 306 8.76 22.41 -26.19
N GLU A 307 8.92 21.98 -27.45
CA GLU A 307 7.89 22.16 -28.49
C GLU A 307 6.81 21.07 -28.50
N GLN A 308 7.10 19.86 -28.01
CA GLN A 308 6.14 18.75 -28.01
C GLN A 308 6.43 17.75 -26.90
N TYR A 309 5.39 17.02 -26.49
CA TYR A 309 5.50 15.84 -25.65
C TYR A 309 6.01 14.66 -26.49
N MET A 310 7.05 13.98 -25.99
CA MET A 310 7.59 12.76 -26.57
C MET A 310 8.15 11.86 -25.46
N TYR A 311 7.34 10.89 -25.03
CA TYR A 311 7.71 9.95 -23.99
C TYR A 311 9.05 9.28 -24.30
N SER A 312 9.99 9.37 -23.35
CA SER A 312 11.37 8.98 -23.57
C SER A 312 11.98 8.39 -22.31
N GLY A 313 12.17 7.06 -22.31
CA GLY A 313 13.03 6.37 -21.35
C GLY A 313 14.47 6.87 -21.43
N GLY A 314 14.99 7.10 -22.65
CA GLY A 314 16.35 7.61 -22.85
C GLY A 314 16.59 8.99 -22.21
N GLY A 315 15.61 9.88 -22.27
CA GLY A 315 15.66 11.18 -21.60
C GLY A 315 15.68 11.05 -20.07
N ILE A 316 14.96 10.07 -19.51
CA ILE A 316 15.01 9.79 -18.07
C ILE A 316 16.35 9.17 -17.66
N THR A 317 16.91 8.26 -18.46
CA THR A 317 18.26 7.71 -18.24
C THR A 317 19.33 8.81 -18.30
N LEU A 318 19.17 9.78 -19.21
CA LEU A 318 20.05 10.96 -19.27
C LEU A 318 19.92 11.83 -18.01
N ALA A 319 18.71 11.99 -17.48
CA ALA A 319 18.48 12.68 -16.22
C ALA A 319 19.13 11.93 -15.04
N GLU A 320 19.07 10.61 -15.00
CA GLU A 320 19.77 9.79 -13.98
C GLU A 320 21.28 10.01 -14.01
N LEU A 321 21.88 10.02 -15.21
CA LEU A 321 23.31 10.30 -15.37
C LEU A 321 23.67 11.70 -14.86
N ALA A 322 22.92 12.72 -15.29
CA ALA A 322 23.16 14.09 -14.86
C ALA A 322 22.99 14.24 -13.34
N PHE A 323 21.97 13.60 -12.75
CA PHE A 323 21.76 13.56 -11.30
C PHE A 323 22.96 12.95 -10.58
N THR A 324 23.46 11.81 -11.05
CA THR A 324 24.60 11.10 -10.46
C THR A 324 25.87 11.97 -10.51
N ARG A 325 26.13 12.63 -11.65
CA ARG A 325 27.28 13.53 -11.82
C ARG A 325 27.21 14.78 -10.94
N ILE A 326 26.03 15.40 -10.79
CA ILE A 326 25.84 16.60 -9.96
C ILE A 326 25.98 16.27 -8.47
N THR A 327 25.43 15.14 -8.04
CA THR A 327 25.30 14.83 -6.61
C THR A 327 26.42 13.96 -6.07
N GLY A 328 27.13 13.23 -6.93
CA GLY A 328 28.16 12.26 -6.55
C GLY A 328 27.60 11.02 -5.85
N THR A 329 26.29 10.80 -5.85
CA THR A 329 25.63 9.61 -5.26
C THR A 329 24.95 8.79 -6.34
N THR A 330 24.83 7.49 -6.10
CA THR A 330 23.99 6.62 -6.94
C THR A 330 22.50 6.89 -6.70
N LEU A 331 21.65 6.56 -7.68
CA LEU A 331 20.20 6.63 -7.49
C LEU A 331 19.71 5.69 -6.37
N ARG A 332 20.27 4.47 -6.29
CA ARG A 332 19.94 3.51 -5.22
C ARG A 332 20.12 4.13 -3.83
N GLU A 333 21.28 4.75 -3.57
CA GLU A 333 21.57 5.38 -2.29
C GLU A 333 20.76 6.64 -2.04
N ALA A 334 20.58 7.47 -3.07
CA ALA A 334 19.79 8.69 -2.98
C ALA A 334 18.32 8.39 -2.66
N PHE A 335 17.72 7.46 -3.39
CA PHE A 335 16.33 7.04 -3.15
C PHE A 335 16.17 6.44 -1.75
N ARG A 336 17.09 5.57 -1.33
CA ARG A 336 17.05 4.98 0.02
C ARG A 336 17.01 6.07 1.10
N LYS A 337 17.97 6.99 1.08
CA LYS A 337 18.12 8.04 2.11
C LYS A 337 17.03 9.11 2.07
N GLU A 338 16.61 9.50 0.87
CA GLU A 338 15.72 10.65 0.71
C GLU A 338 14.24 10.27 0.64
N VAL A 339 13.92 9.01 0.31
CA VAL A 339 12.56 8.53 0.07
C VAL A 339 12.21 7.27 0.86
N ALA A 340 12.98 6.19 0.73
CA ALA A 340 12.61 4.91 1.35
C ALA A 340 12.63 4.97 2.89
N GLU A 341 13.74 5.40 3.49
CA GLU A 341 13.87 5.48 4.95
C GLU A 341 12.86 6.45 5.58
N PRO A 342 12.67 7.69 5.07
CA PRO A 342 11.71 8.61 5.68
C PRO A 342 10.24 8.19 5.53
N LEU A 343 9.92 7.31 4.58
CA LEU A 343 8.57 6.78 4.37
C LEU A 343 8.39 5.36 4.93
N GLY A 344 9.41 4.78 5.56
CA GLY A 344 9.37 3.40 6.07
C GLY A 344 9.08 2.37 4.96
N LEU A 345 9.79 2.50 3.84
CA LEU A 345 9.72 1.56 2.72
C LEU A 345 10.88 0.58 2.84
N GLU A 346 10.57 -0.67 3.15
CA GLU A 346 11.56 -1.74 3.36
C GLU A 346 11.74 -2.58 2.09
N ARG A 347 10.74 -2.57 1.20
CA ARG A 347 10.66 -3.43 0.02
C ARG A 347 10.57 -2.63 -1.28
N THR A 348 10.90 -1.34 -1.24
CA THR A 348 10.90 -0.45 -2.41
C THR A 348 12.28 0.12 -2.62
N GLY A 349 12.82 -0.07 -3.82
CA GLY A 349 14.10 0.50 -4.18
C GLY A 349 14.66 0.02 -5.51
N PHE A 350 15.79 0.61 -5.88
CA PHE A 350 16.52 0.27 -7.10
C PHE A 350 17.52 -0.86 -6.79
N PHE A 351 16.98 -2.06 -6.56
CA PHE A 351 17.72 -3.25 -6.13
C PHE A 351 18.09 -4.12 -7.33
N GLN A 352 19.25 -3.86 -7.96
CA GLN A 352 19.74 -4.67 -9.06
C GLN A 352 21.25 -4.94 -8.93
N PRO A 353 21.67 -6.21 -8.74
CA PRO A 353 20.83 -7.39 -8.47
C PRO A 353 20.04 -7.27 -7.15
N LEU A 354 18.96 -8.05 -7.01
CA LEU A 354 18.37 -8.35 -5.70
C LEU A 354 19.34 -9.22 -4.89
N ASP A 355 19.33 -9.06 -3.57
CA ASP A 355 20.15 -9.83 -2.63
C ASP A 355 19.31 -10.36 -1.45
N GLY A 356 19.80 -11.42 -0.80
CA GLY A 356 19.23 -11.98 0.43
C GLY A 356 17.73 -12.30 0.35
N GLU A 357 16.99 -11.90 1.38
CA GLU A 357 15.54 -12.11 1.51
C GLU A 357 14.72 -11.47 0.38
N LEU A 358 15.24 -10.44 -0.30
CA LEU A 358 14.55 -9.81 -1.42
C LEU A 358 14.42 -10.78 -2.60
N VAL A 359 15.43 -11.61 -2.85
CA VAL A 359 15.37 -12.67 -3.88
C VAL A 359 14.33 -13.72 -3.51
N GLU A 360 14.31 -14.14 -2.24
CA GLU A 360 13.44 -15.21 -1.76
C GLU A 360 11.97 -14.86 -1.93
N ASN A 361 11.58 -13.59 -1.73
CA ASN A 361 10.21 -13.11 -1.86
C ASN A 361 9.93 -12.35 -3.18
N ALA A 362 10.77 -12.50 -4.20
CA ALA A 362 10.53 -11.93 -5.53
C ALA A 362 9.72 -12.85 -6.45
N ALA A 363 8.78 -12.23 -7.17
CA ALA A 363 8.11 -12.85 -8.30
C ALA A 363 9.08 -12.98 -9.49
N PHE A 364 8.84 -13.99 -10.34
CA PHE A 364 9.52 -14.12 -11.62
C PHE A 364 8.71 -13.46 -12.73
N GLY A 365 9.42 -12.80 -13.63
CA GLY A 365 8.86 -12.17 -14.81
C GLY A 365 9.32 -12.91 -16.05
N GLY A 366 8.38 -13.21 -16.93
CA GLY A 366 8.66 -13.65 -18.28
C GLY A 366 7.37 -13.90 -19.06
N ARG A 367 7.51 -14.36 -20.30
CA ARG A 367 6.41 -14.87 -21.11
C ARG A 367 5.72 -15.98 -20.33
N PHE A 368 4.46 -15.75 -19.96
CA PHE A 368 3.72 -16.66 -19.10
C PHE A 368 4.33 -16.80 -17.69
N GLY A 369 4.86 -15.73 -17.08
CA GLY A 369 5.39 -15.74 -15.70
C GLY A 369 6.50 -16.77 -15.43
N CYS A 370 7.09 -17.31 -16.50
CA CYS A 370 8.15 -18.31 -16.45
C CYS A 370 9.50 -17.66 -16.12
N LYS A 371 10.45 -18.49 -15.67
CA LYS A 371 11.86 -18.08 -15.52
C LYS A 371 12.45 -17.78 -16.91
N GLU A 372 12.43 -16.52 -17.35
CA GLU A 372 13.05 -16.12 -18.63
C GLU A 372 14.56 -15.97 -18.52
N ASP A 373 15.03 -15.31 -17.45
CA ASP A 373 16.44 -15.29 -17.12
C ASP A 373 16.82 -16.58 -16.35
N PRO A 374 17.69 -17.46 -16.89
CA PRO A 374 17.99 -18.75 -16.27
C PRO A 374 18.68 -18.66 -14.92
N GLU A 375 19.26 -17.51 -14.57
CA GLU A 375 19.99 -17.29 -13.33
C GLU A 375 19.01 -16.85 -12.24
N HIS A 376 18.28 -15.76 -12.47
CA HIS A 376 17.47 -15.09 -11.43
C HIS A 376 15.96 -15.03 -11.73
N GLY A 377 15.53 -15.28 -12.97
CA GLY A 377 14.11 -15.30 -13.35
C GLY A 377 13.46 -13.94 -13.60
N TYR A 378 14.27 -12.90 -13.79
CA TYR A 378 13.84 -11.55 -14.17
C TYR A 378 14.96 -10.85 -14.95
N HIS A 379 14.59 -9.83 -15.73
CA HIS A 379 15.54 -9.00 -16.46
C HIS A 379 16.16 -7.90 -15.57
N TYR A 380 17.34 -7.46 -15.98
CA TYR A 380 18.09 -6.35 -15.40
C TYR A 380 17.88 -5.10 -16.23
N TYR A 381 17.88 -3.95 -15.57
CA TYR A 381 17.62 -2.62 -16.10
C TYR A 381 18.62 -1.65 -15.46
N PRO A 382 19.83 -1.53 -16.05
CA PRO A 382 20.82 -0.52 -15.67
C PRO A 382 20.25 0.91 -15.71
N GLU A 383 19.21 1.13 -16.50
CA GLU A 383 18.44 2.37 -16.58
C GLU A 383 17.49 2.49 -15.38
N HIS A 384 18.03 2.55 -14.17
CA HIS A 384 17.25 2.44 -12.93
C HIS A 384 16.09 3.45 -12.88
N ALA A 385 16.33 4.73 -13.17
CA ALA A 385 15.32 5.76 -13.17
C ALA A 385 14.19 5.49 -14.19
N ALA A 386 14.52 4.84 -15.31
CA ALA A 386 13.56 4.56 -16.35
C ALA A 386 12.72 3.30 -16.08
N ALA A 387 13.31 2.26 -15.47
CA ALA A 387 12.69 0.93 -15.40
C ALA A 387 13.12 0.02 -14.23
N GLY A 388 14.04 0.45 -13.36
CA GLY A 388 14.73 -0.47 -12.45
C GLY A 388 14.16 -0.63 -11.03
N LEU A 389 13.01 -0.04 -10.72
CA LEU A 389 12.38 -0.13 -9.40
C LEU A 389 11.81 -1.53 -9.14
N TRP A 390 12.13 -2.06 -7.97
CA TRP A 390 11.42 -3.16 -7.32
C TRP A 390 10.59 -2.61 -6.17
N THR A 391 9.37 -3.13 -6.00
CA THR A 391 8.40 -2.61 -5.02
C THR A 391 7.32 -3.63 -4.70
N THR A 392 6.45 -3.28 -3.75
CA THR A 392 5.15 -3.90 -3.50
C THR A 392 4.01 -2.89 -3.78
N PRO A 393 2.78 -3.34 -4.10
CA PRO A 393 1.62 -2.45 -4.18
C PRO A 393 1.37 -1.67 -2.88
N THR A 394 1.56 -2.30 -1.73
CA THR A 394 1.39 -1.68 -0.41
C THR A 394 2.31 -0.47 -0.23
N GLU A 395 3.57 -0.57 -0.63
CA GLU A 395 4.50 0.54 -0.50
C GLU A 395 4.30 1.63 -1.56
N LEU A 396 3.82 1.27 -2.76
CA LEU A 396 3.35 2.26 -3.75
C LEU A 396 2.17 3.07 -3.22
N VAL A 397 1.25 2.46 -2.47
CA VAL A 397 0.16 3.17 -1.80
C VAL A 397 0.69 4.18 -0.78
N LYS A 398 1.66 3.80 0.07
CA LYS A 398 2.31 4.73 1.01
C LYS A 398 2.88 5.96 0.29
N ILE A 399 3.57 5.75 -0.83
CA ILE A 399 4.14 6.84 -1.65
C ILE A 399 3.04 7.72 -2.25
N GLY A 400 1.98 7.12 -2.80
CA GLY A 400 0.84 7.85 -3.38
C GLY A 400 0.15 8.76 -2.35
N LEU A 401 -0.10 8.24 -1.15
CA LEU A 401 -0.68 9.01 -0.05
C LEU A 401 0.26 10.13 0.42
N ALA A 402 1.58 9.90 0.46
CA ALA A 402 2.56 10.93 0.81
C ALA A 402 2.58 12.07 -0.22
N LEU A 403 2.51 11.76 -1.51
CA LEU A 403 2.41 12.73 -2.59
C LEU A 403 1.09 13.51 -2.56
N SER A 404 -0.02 12.80 -2.41
CA SER A 404 -1.38 13.33 -2.25
C SER A 404 -1.45 14.33 -1.08
N LYS A 405 -0.94 13.95 0.10
CA LYS A 405 -0.81 14.83 1.27
C LYS A 405 0.05 16.06 0.96
N SER A 406 1.21 15.84 0.34
CA SER A 406 2.15 16.92 0.02
C SER A 406 1.57 17.94 -0.97
N TYR A 407 0.76 17.49 -1.93
CA TYR A 407 0.06 18.36 -2.87
C TYR A 407 -0.98 19.26 -2.18
N ARG A 408 -1.81 18.69 -1.30
CA ARG A 408 -2.88 19.43 -0.59
C ARG A 408 -2.33 20.40 0.43
N ARG A 409 -1.42 19.94 1.29
CA ARG A 409 -0.99 20.67 2.49
C ARG A 409 0.52 20.73 2.72
N GLY A 410 1.33 20.08 1.88
CA GLY A 410 2.75 19.86 2.16
C GLY A 410 2.97 18.69 3.11
N GLY A 411 4.24 18.41 3.44
CA GLY A 411 4.64 17.31 4.30
C GLY A 411 5.93 16.69 3.80
N PHE A 412 5.84 15.49 3.22
CA PHE A 412 7.01 14.79 2.67
C PHE A 412 7.72 15.63 1.60
N LEU A 413 6.99 16.32 0.74
CA LEU A 413 7.50 17.43 -0.07
C LEU A 413 6.92 18.76 0.42
N LYS A 414 7.65 19.86 0.22
CA LYS A 414 7.07 21.19 0.33
C LYS A 414 5.92 21.32 -0.67
N LYS A 415 4.85 22.01 -0.26
CA LYS A 415 3.63 22.17 -1.08
C LYS A 415 3.92 22.71 -2.49
N LYS A 416 4.82 23.69 -2.62
CA LYS A 416 5.24 24.26 -3.91
C LYS A 416 5.89 23.19 -4.81
N THR A 417 6.76 22.37 -4.24
CA THR A 417 7.52 21.34 -4.95
C THR A 417 6.63 20.17 -5.35
N ALA A 418 5.76 19.71 -4.45
CA ALA A 418 4.73 18.71 -4.78
C ALA A 418 3.82 19.19 -5.94
N ARG A 419 3.36 20.44 -5.89
CA ARG A 419 2.57 21.03 -6.98
C ARG A 419 3.36 21.14 -8.28
N ARG A 420 4.67 21.39 -8.26
CA ARG A 420 5.49 21.42 -9.48
C ARG A 420 5.53 20.06 -10.19
N MET A 421 5.64 18.96 -9.44
CA MET A 421 5.55 17.61 -10.01
C MET A 421 4.14 17.27 -10.47
N LEU A 422 3.15 17.65 -9.67
CA LEU A 422 1.74 17.33 -9.85
C LEU A 422 0.97 18.50 -10.50
N THR A 423 1.56 19.10 -11.52
CA THR A 423 0.87 20.02 -12.45
C THR A 423 1.22 19.59 -13.87
N PRO A 424 0.23 19.46 -14.78
CA PRO A 424 0.51 19.14 -16.18
C PRO A 424 1.46 20.17 -16.81
N VAL A 425 2.47 19.68 -17.53
CA VAL A 425 3.37 20.50 -18.35
C VAL A 425 2.92 20.47 -19.80
N MET A 426 2.67 19.28 -20.35
CA MET A 426 2.15 19.09 -21.71
C MET A 426 1.45 17.74 -21.82
N ASP A 427 0.42 17.62 -22.67
CA ASP A 427 -0.33 16.38 -22.94
C ASP A 427 -0.77 15.61 -21.66
N ASN A 428 -1.32 16.33 -20.69
CA ASN A 428 -1.76 15.78 -19.39
C ASN A 428 -0.65 15.03 -18.64
N TYR A 429 0.61 15.46 -18.81
CA TYR A 429 1.77 14.85 -18.17
C TYR A 429 2.54 15.88 -17.35
N GLY A 430 2.73 15.58 -16.06
CA GLY A 430 3.52 16.39 -15.12
C GLY A 430 5.00 16.00 -15.15
N LEU A 431 5.67 16.00 -13.99
CA LEU A 431 7.03 15.46 -13.88
C LEU A 431 6.97 13.97 -13.57
N CYS A 432 7.11 13.13 -14.60
CA CYS A 432 7.02 11.66 -14.56
C CYS A 432 5.68 11.09 -14.07
N VAL A 433 4.59 11.84 -14.18
CA VAL A 433 3.24 11.41 -13.77
C VAL A 433 2.22 11.81 -14.83
N ARG A 434 1.24 10.94 -15.08
CA ARG A 434 0.12 11.16 -16.00
C ARG A 434 -1.12 11.55 -15.21
N PHE A 435 -1.87 12.50 -15.75
CA PHE A 435 -3.21 12.87 -15.30
C PHE A 435 -4.23 12.10 -16.13
N PHE A 436 -5.08 11.34 -15.45
CA PHE A 436 -6.22 10.65 -16.07
C PHE A 436 -7.46 11.55 -16.06
N ASP A 437 -7.60 12.37 -15.02
CA ASP A 437 -8.53 13.49 -14.92
C ASP A 437 -7.95 14.60 -14.02
N GLU A 438 -8.77 15.53 -13.54
CA GLU A 438 -8.37 16.64 -12.67
C GLU A 438 -7.93 16.23 -11.24
N ASP A 439 -8.20 15.00 -10.83
CA ASP A 439 -7.96 14.44 -9.51
C ASP A 439 -7.12 13.17 -9.54
N ALA A 440 -7.29 12.32 -10.55
CA ALA A 440 -6.61 11.04 -10.71
C ALA A 440 -5.25 11.22 -11.38
N VAL A 441 -4.17 10.95 -10.63
CA VAL A 441 -2.78 11.06 -11.11
C VAL A 441 -2.03 9.77 -10.82
N GLY A 442 -1.14 9.38 -11.73
CA GLY A 442 -0.40 8.14 -11.53
C GLY A 442 0.57 7.80 -12.65
N HIS A 443 0.93 6.53 -12.73
CA HIS A 443 1.78 6.00 -13.78
C HIS A 443 1.57 4.48 -13.96
N SER A 444 1.70 3.99 -15.20
CA SER A 444 1.72 2.56 -15.52
C SER A 444 3.15 2.05 -15.76
N GLY A 445 3.36 0.76 -15.57
CA GLY A 445 4.67 0.12 -15.63
C GLY A 445 4.63 -1.11 -16.51
N TRP A 446 5.65 -1.27 -17.35
CA TRP A 446 5.88 -2.48 -18.12
C TRP A 446 7.38 -2.76 -18.14
N ASN A 447 7.76 -3.93 -17.61
CA ASN A 447 9.03 -4.60 -17.86
C ASN A 447 8.74 -5.97 -18.46
N GLU A 448 9.77 -6.67 -18.93
CA GLU A 448 9.58 -8.02 -19.45
C GLU A 448 8.97 -8.90 -18.35
N GLY A 449 7.79 -9.46 -18.63
CA GLY A 449 7.02 -10.25 -17.67
C GLY A 449 6.30 -9.50 -16.55
N PHE A 450 6.45 -8.19 -16.40
CA PHE A 450 5.83 -7.44 -15.30
C PHE A 450 4.97 -6.27 -15.76
N LEU A 451 3.81 -6.11 -15.13
CA LEU A 451 2.92 -4.96 -15.30
C LEU A 451 2.64 -4.31 -13.96
N THR A 452 2.46 -2.99 -13.99
CA THR A 452 2.08 -2.20 -12.81
C THR A 452 1.12 -1.11 -13.21
N ASN A 453 0.10 -0.84 -12.39
CA ASN A 453 -0.64 0.41 -12.42
C ASN A 453 -0.65 1.00 -11.02
N TRP A 454 -0.50 2.32 -10.95
CA TRP A 454 -0.49 3.06 -9.70
C TRP A 454 -1.17 4.39 -9.93
N VAL A 455 -2.24 4.66 -9.17
CA VAL A 455 -3.09 5.84 -9.30
C VAL A 455 -3.45 6.35 -7.91
N PHE A 456 -3.38 7.65 -7.70
CA PHE A 456 -3.78 8.30 -6.45
C PHE A 456 -4.57 9.59 -6.72
N SER A 457 -5.38 9.97 -5.75
CA SER A 457 -6.19 11.19 -5.78
C SER A 457 -5.39 12.39 -5.29
N LEU A 458 -5.51 13.54 -5.96
CA LEU A 458 -4.97 14.81 -5.49
C LEU A 458 -5.85 15.45 -4.41
N LYS A 459 -7.17 15.22 -4.47
CA LYS A 459 -8.19 15.86 -3.62
C LYS A 459 -8.50 15.05 -2.36
N LYS A 460 -8.45 13.71 -2.43
CA LYS A 460 -8.73 12.79 -1.32
C LYS A 460 -7.50 11.94 -0.96
N ALA A 461 -7.47 11.37 0.23
CA ALA A 461 -6.46 10.38 0.59
C ALA A 461 -6.88 9.04 -0.01
N VAL A 462 -6.73 8.88 -1.33
CA VAL A 462 -7.07 7.64 -2.04
C VAL A 462 -5.90 7.23 -2.91
N CYS A 463 -5.54 5.95 -2.90
CA CYS A 463 -4.51 5.38 -3.76
C CYS A 463 -4.77 3.91 -4.06
N VAL A 464 -4.58 3.50 -5.31
CA VAL A 464 -4.64 2.11 -5.76
C VAL A 464 -3.34 1.76 -6.47
N ALA A 465 -2.78 0.61 -6.16
CA ALA A 465 -1.66 0.02 -6.86
C ALA A 465 -1.97 -1.43 -7.21
N ALA A 466 -1.68 -1.86 -8.43
CA ALA A 466 -1.86 -3.22 -8.89
C ALA A 466 -0.62 -3.68 -9.65
N MET A 467 -0.13 -4.87 -9.34
CA MET A 467 1.05 -5.48 -9.96
C MET A 467 0.75 -6.91 -10.41
N TYR A 468 1.32 -7.29 -11.55
CA TYR A 468 1.06 -8.56 -12.20
C TYR A 468 2.31 -9.11 -12.87
N ASN A 469 2.57 -10.41 -12.74
CA ASN A 469 3.78 -11.08 -13.28
C ASN A 469 3.57 -11.80 -14.62
N ASN A 470 2.67 -11.29 -15.46
CA ASN A 470 2.56 -11.75 -16.84
C ASN A 470 2.19 -10.60 -17.80
N ALA A 471 3.20 -10.06 -18.49
CA ALA A 471 3.03 -8.90 -19.36
C ALA A 471 2.62 -9.29 -20.79
N THR A 472 1.41 -8.91 -21.18
CA THR A 472 0.86 -9.00 -22.52
C THR A 472 -0.01 -7.77 -22.78
N ASN A 473 -0.32 -7.46 -24.05
CA ASN A 473 -1.24 -6.36 -24.35
C ASN A 473 -2.62 -6.57 -23.70
N ALA A 474 -3.09 -7.82 -23.64
CA ALA A 474 -4.38 -8.16 -23.04
C ALA A 474 -4.37 -7.98 -21.51
N SER A 475 -3.32 -8.47 -20.83
CA SER A 475 -3.19 -8.28 -19.38
C SER A 475 -2.91 -6.83 -18.99
N CYS A 476 -2.21 -6.07 -19.83
CA CYS A 476 -2.01 -4.62 -19.64
C CYS A 476 -3.34 -3.88 -19.65
N LYS A 477 -4.21 -4.15 -20.63
CA LYS A 477 -5.56 -3.59 -20.67
C LYS A 477 -6.39 -4.02 -19.46
N ALA A 478 -6.42 -5.31 -19.14
CA ALA A 478 -7.19 -5.82 -18.01
C ALA A 478 -6.74 -5.22 -16.66
N LEU A 479 -5.44 -5.04 -16.46
CA LEU A 479 -4.91 -4.40 -15.26
C LEU A 479 -5.29 -2.91 -15.19
N ALA A 480 -5.35 -2.22 -16.35
CA ALA A 480 -5.80 -0.83 -16.42
C ALA A 480 -7.27 -0.70 -16.06
N ASP A 481 -8.14 -1.49 -16.70
CA ASP A 481 -9.57 -1.52 -16.45
C ASP A 481 -9.85 -1.82 -14.96
N LEU A 482 -9.17 -2.82 -14.39
CA LEU A 482 -9.24 -3.15 -12.95
C LEU A 482 -8.87 -1.97 -12.06
N THR A 483 -7.74 -1.32 -12.35
CA THR A 483 -7.23 -0.24 -11.48
C THR A 483 -8.13 0.99 -11.55
N GLU A 484 -8.63 1.32 -12.74
CA GLU A 484 -9.55 2.43 -12.95
C GLU A 484 -10.86 2.22 -12.17
N GLU A 485 -11.44 1.04 -12.27
CA GLU A 485 -12.69 0.70 -11.58
C GLU A 485 -12.52 0.72 -10.05
N VAL A 486 -11.48 0.07 -9.54
CA VAL A 486 -11.16 0.06 -8.10
C VAL A 486 -10.87 1.47 -7.59
N PHE A 487 -10.17 2.30 -8.37
CA PHE A 487 -9.87 3.67 -7.98
C PHE A 487 -11.12 4.56 -7.96
N LYS A 488 -12.02 4.41 -8.94
CA LYS A 488 -13.28 5.14 -8.98
C LYS A 488 -14.11 4.85 -7.73
N ASN A 489 -14.24 3.57 -7.39
CA ASN A 489 -15.05 3.14 -6.26
C ASN A 489 -14.40 3.46 -4.91
N ALA A 490 -13.06 3.37 -4.79
CA ALA A 490 -12.34 3.79 -3.59
C ALA A 490 -12.42 5.31 -3.31
N LYS A 491 -12.93 6.09 -4.27
CA LYS A 491 -13.18 7.53 -4.12
C LYS A 491 -14.63 7.86 -3.77
N GLU A 492 -15.58 7.00 -4.12
CA GLU A 492 -17.01 7.21 -3.85
C GLU A 492 -17.28 6.89 -2.39
#